data_AF-A0AAU2AF12-F1
#
_entry.id   AF-A0AAU2AF12-F1
#
_cell.length_a   1.000
_cell.length_b   1.000
_cell.length_c   1.000
_cell.angle_alpha   90.00
_cell.angle_beta   90.00
_cell.angle_gamma   90.00
#
_symmetry.space_group_name_H-M   'P 1'
#
loop_
_entity.id
_entity.type
_entity.pdbx_description
1 polymer ?
#
loop_
_entity_poly.entity_id
_entity_poly.type
_entity_poly.pdbx_seq_one_letter_code
_entity_poly.pdbx_strand_id
1 'polypeptide(L)'
;MNARPAQNLRPALASSDHHDTETASMPLHSTPTDPAGRYILGRHILDLTDRLNAAVSYDDAARLADQVLEPTDGLLERLAEFFEAAAEKAKESEHDDGFELHDDLQDAAAAVRALGEDLHVVVDRMQALAHLPRQNWQAAVADHYSTAPSTPHPPAVPPPPPAPARGRTR
;
A
#
# COMPACT_ATOMS: atom_id res chain seq x y z
N MET A 1 16.60 77.66 1.28
CA MET A 1 15.28 77.96 1.87
C MET A 1 14.36 76.82 1.52
N ASN A 2 14.20 75.83 2.41
CA ASN A 2 13.15 75.72 3.46
C ASN A 2 11.77 75.39 2.84
N ALA A 3 10.96 74.44 3.29
CA ALA A 3 11.00 73.42 4.34
C ALA A 3 9.76 72.51 4.13
N ARG A 4 9.81 71.23 4.53
CA ARG A 4 8.60 70.45 4.90
C ARG A 4 8.14 70.90 6.31
N PRO A 5 6.85 70.77 6.68
CA PRO A 5 6.46 69.64 7.55
C PRO A 5 4.98 69.16 7.35
N ALA A 6 4.73 67.85 7.47
CA ALA A 6 4.09 67.13 8.61
C ALA A 6 2.58 66.89 8.40
N GLN A 7 2.21 65.62 8.18
CA GLN A 7 1.46 64.78 9.13
C GLN A 7 -0.03 65.14 9.24
N ASN A 8 -0.88 64.26 8.72
CA ASN A 8 -2.24 64.14 9.24
C ASN A 8 -2.53 62.67 9.53
N LEU A 9 -2.94 62.43 10.78
CA LEU A 9 -3.15 61.13 11.39
C LEU A 9 -4.42 60.45 10.86
N ARG A 10 -4.36 59.12 10.66
CA ARG A 10 -5.51 58.17 10.74
C ARG A 10 -6.03 58.16 12.20
N PRO A 11 -7.19 57.56 12.60
CA PRO A 11 -7.96 56.50 11.92
C PRO A 11 -9.49 56.51 12.13
N ALA A 12 -10.24 55.70 11.36
CA ALA A 12 -11.44 54.98 11.84
C ALA A 12 -11.89 53.91 10.83
N LEU A 13 -11.75 52.67 11.30
CA LEU A 13 -12.43 51.38 11.07
C LEU A 13 -13.67 51.24 10.15
N ALA A 14 -13.84 49.96 9.77
CA ALA A 14 -14.97 49.22 9.17
C ALA A 14 -14.93 49.10 7.63
N SER A 15 -14.43 47.97 7.10
CA SER A 15 -15.17 46.71 6.86
C SER A 15 -16.34 46.88 5.90
N SER A 16 -16.23 46.41 4.66
CA SER A 16 -16.60 45.03 4.30
C SER A 16 -16.50 44.82 2.79
N ASP A 17 -16.15 43.58 2.42
CA ASP A 17 -16.55 42.93 1.17
C ASP A 17 -15.93 43.37 -0.15
N HIS A 18 -14.71 42.89 -0.40
CA HIS A 18 -14.44 42.04 -1.59
C HIS A 18 -13.03 41.45 -1.48
N HIS A 19 -12.88 40.40 -0.68
CA HIS A 19 -11.82 39.41 -0.90
C HIS A 19 -12.39 38.28 -1.75
N ASP A 20 -12.71 38.59 -3.01
CA ASP A 20 -12.75 37.58 -4.06
C ASP A 20 -11.32 37.33 -4.53
N THR A 21 -10.52 36.74 -3.65
CA THR A 21 -9.21 36.17 -4.00
C THR A 21 -8.99 34.92 -3.19
N GLU A 22 -9.91 33.97 -3.29
CA GLU A 22 -9.58 32.57 -3.08
C GLU A 22 -10.49 31.72 -3.95
N THR A 23 -10.41 31.93 -5.27
CA THR A 23 -10.33 30.74 -6.13
C THR A 23 -9.19 29.91 -5.56
N ALA A 24 -9.59 28.91 -4.78
CA ALA A 24 -8.82 27.73 -4.49
C ALA A 24 -8.35 27.16 -5.83
N SER A 25 -7.27 27.71 -6.37
CA SER A 25 -6.33 26.95 -7.17
C SER A 25 -5.70 25.98 -6.19
N MET A 26 -6.46 24.95 -5.82
CA MET A 26 -5.87 23.75 -5.26
C MET A 26 -4.79 23.34 -6.26
N PRO A 27 -3.50 23.35 -5.90
CA PRO A 27 -2.61 22.49 -6.63
C PRO A 27 -3.18 21.09 -6.39
N LEU A 28 -3.75 20.47 -7.42
CA LEU A 28 -4.26 19.09 -7.39
C LEU A 28 -3.15 18.05 -7.05
N HIS A 29 -1.98 18.53 -6.60
CA HIS A 29 -0.68 17.91 -6.70
C HIS A 29 0.28 18.47 -5.61
N SER A 30 -0.13 18.46 -4.34
CA SER A 30 0.76 18.77 -3.20
C SER A 30 0.57 17.72 -2.11
N THR A 31 1.64 17.17 -1.56
CA THR A 31 1.57 16.28 -0.38
C THR A 31 1.91 17.09 0.87
N PRO A 32 1.52 16.67 2.09
CA PRO A 32 1.88 17.39 3.31
C PRO A 32 3.39 17.59 3.48
N THR A 33 4.19 16.61 3.01
CA THR A 33 5.65 16.64 3.04
C THR A 33 6.26 17.40 1.84
N ASP A 34 5.49 17.61 0.77
CA ASP A 34 5.89 18.38 -0.42
C ASP A 34 4.75 19.33 -0.85
N PRO A 35 4.54 20.43 -0.10
CA PRO A 35 3.48 21.38 -0.37
C PRO A 35 3.68 22.13 -1.69
N ALA A 36 4.93 22.21 -2.17
CA ALA A 36 5.28 22.89 -3.42
C ALA A 36 5.24 21.95 -4.65
N GLY A 37 5.02 20.65 -4.46
CA GLY A 37 4.97 19.68 -5.55
C GLY A 37 6.27 19.52 -6.32
N ARG A 38 7.42 19.69 -5.65
CA ARG A 38 8.75 19.59 -6.26
C ARG A 38 9.16 18.16 -6.62
N TYR A 39 8.66 17.15 -5.90
CA TYR A 39 9.13 15.76 -6.03
C TYR A 39 8.15 14.91 -6.83
N ILE A 40 8.18 15.07 -8.15
CA ILE A 40 7.28 14.36 -9.09
C ILE A 40 7.44 12.84 -8.98
N LEU A 41 8.67 12.32 -8.99
CA LEU A 41 8.93 10.88 -8.85
C LEU A 41 8.46 10.33 -7.49
N GLY A 42 8.72 11.07 -6.40
CA GLY A 42 8.22 10.70 -5.07
C GLY A 42 6.69 10.63 -5.01
N ARG A 43 6.00 11.48 -5.77
CA ARG A 43 4.55 11.43 -5.91
C ARG A 43 4.06 10.22 -6.69
N HIS A 44 4.73 9.84 -7.77
CA HIS A 44 4.38 8.63 -8.51
C HIS A 44 4.53 7.37 -7.65
N ILE A 45 5.58 7.30 -6.83
CA ILE A 45 5.77 6.19 -5.88
C ILE A 45 4.68 6.20 -4.80
N LEU A 46 4.28 7.38 -4.32
CA LEU A 46 3.16 7.50 -3.37
C LEU A 46 1.83 7.03 -3.98
N ASP A 47 1.51 7.44 -5.21
CA ASP A 47 0.30 6.99 -5.92
C ASP A 47 0.31 5.46 -6.12
N LEU A 48 1.46 4.89 -6.48
CA LEU A 48 1.62 3.43 -6.58
C LEU A 48 1.36 2.73 -5.24
N THR A 49 1.85 3.32 -4.15
CA THR A 49 1.65 2.82 -2.77
C THR A 49 0.18 2.92 -2.36
N ASP A 50 -0.49 4.04 -2.67
CA ASP A 50 -1.90 4.23 -2.37
C ASP A 50 -2.78 3.24 -3.15
N ARG A 51 -2.46 2.99 -4.43
CA ARG A 51 -3.11 1.94 -5.24
C ARG A 51 -2.89 0.55 -4.67
N LEU A 52 -1.70 0.26 -4.13
CA LEU A 52 -1.40 -1.02 -3.48
C LEU A 52 -2.23 -1.19 -2.20
N ASN A 53 -2.33 -0.15 -1.37
CA ASN A 53 -3.16 -0.16 -0.17
C ASN A 53 -4.66 -0.26 -0.46
N ALA A 54 -5.10 0.28 -1.61
CA ALA A 54 -6.48 0.19 -2.07
C ALA A 54 -6.80 -1.09 -2.85
N ALA A 55 -5.81 -1.95 -3.11
CA ALA A 55 -6.00 -3.18 -3.88
C ALA A 55 -7.01 -4.12 -3.20
N VAL A 56 -8.02 -4.56 -3.95
CA VAL A 56 -9.10 -5.42 -3.44
C VAL A 56 -8.78 -6.91 -3.57
N SER A 57 -7.71 -7.25 -4.30
CA SER A 57 -7.28 -8.62 -4.53
C SER A 57 -5.75 -8.73 -4.52
N TYR A 58 -5.26 -9.94 -4.24
CA TYR A 58 -3.83 -10.24 -4.30
C TYR A 58 -3.29 -10.20 -5.74
N ASP A 59 -4.12 -10.48 -6.76
CA ASP A 59 -3.74 -10.32 -8.17
C ASP A 59 -3.53 -8.85 -8.55
N ASP A 60 -4.37 -7.94 -8.07
CA ASP A 60 -4.18 -6.50 -8.26
C ASP A 60 -2.88 -6.03 -7.61
N ALA A 61 -2.65 -6.48 -6.38
CA ALA A 61 -1.46 -6.14 -5.63
C ALA A 61 -0.18 -6.73 -6.27
N ALA A 62 -0.24 -7.94 -6.82
CA ALA A 62 0.85 -8.55 -7.57
C ALA A 62 1.21 -7.75 -8.83
N ARG A 63 0.21 -7.27 -9.59
CA ARG A 63 0.43 -6.40 -10.77
C ARG A 63 1.04 -5.04 -10.43
N LEU A 64 0.78 -4.54 -9.23
CA LEU A 64 1.42 -3.30 -8.74
C LEU A 64 2.86 -3.56 -8.30
N ALA A 65 3.12 -4.69 -7.62
CA ALA A 65 4.47 -5.11 -7.27
C ALA A 65 5.34 -5.39 -8.51
N ASP A 66 4.76 -5.97 -9.57
CA ASP A 66 5.43 -6.22 -10.84
C ASP A 66 5.98 -4.94 -11.48
N GLN A 67 5.25 -3.81 -11.43
CA GLN A 67 5.76 -2.52 -11.92
C GLN A 67 7.04 -2.04 -11.20
N VAL A 68 7.27 -2.51 -9.97
CA VAL A 68 8.49 -2.17 -9.21
C VAL A 68 9.61 -3.16 -9.51
N LEU A 69 9.27 -4.45 -9.60
CA LEU A 69 10.20 -5.57 -9.58
C LEU A 69 10.51 -6.17 -10.96
N GLU A 70 9.83 -5.74 -12.02
CA GLU A 70 10.12 -6.23 -13.36
C GLU A 70 11.59 -5.93 -13.71
N PRO A 71 12.37 -6.94 -14.14
CA PRO A 71 13.83 -6.87 -14.19
C PRO A 71 14.40 -5.97 -15.29
N THR A 72 13.59 -5.50 -16.24
CA THR A 72 14.07 -4.78 -17.45
C THR A 72 13.67 -3.31 -17.42
N ASP A 73 12.42 -3.04 -17.06
CA ASP A 73 11.70 -1.80 -17.18
C ASP A 73 11.04 -1.39 -15.84
N GLY A 74 11.12 -2.25 -14.82
CA GLY A 74 10.63 -1.95 -13.49
C GLY A 74 11.36 -0.78 -12.84
N LEU A 75 10.72 -0.21 -11.83
CA LEU A 75 11.25 0.96 -11.10
C LEU A 75 12.67 0.74 -10.56
N LEU A 76 12.97 -0.45 -10.04
CA LEU A 76 14.30 -0.72 -9.47
C LEU A 76 15.38 -0.73 -10.54
N GLU A 77 15.15 -1.31 -11.72
CA GLU A 77 16.15 -1.28 -12.80
C GLU A 77 16.38 0.15 -13.29
N ARG A 78 15.31 0.93 -13.50
CA ARG A 78 15.44 2.33 -13.92
C ARG A 78 16.13 3.21 -12.85
N LEU A 79 16.00 2.85 -11.59
CA LEU A 79 16.71 3.52 -10.50
C LEU A 79 18.19 3.13 -10.46
N ALA A 80 18.53 1.87 -10.73
CA ALA A 80 19.91 1.42 -10.84
C ALA A 80 20.63 2.12 -12.01
N GLU A 81 20.01 2.14 -13.20
CA GLU A 81 20.53 2.87 -14.37
C GLU A 81 20.72 4.37 -14.07
N PHE A 82 19.81 4.98 -13.32
CA PHE A 82 19.94 6.38 -12.90
C PHE A 82 21.20 6.60 -12.05
N PHE A 83 21.48 5.70 -11.10
CA PHE A 83 22.68 5.79 -10.28
C PHE A 83 23.97 5.55 -11.09
N GLU A 84 23.97 4.63 -12.04
CA GLU A 84 25.10 4.46 -12.97
C GLU A 84 25.36 5.71 -13.80
N ALA A 85 24.30 6.33 -14.35
CA ALA A 85 24.43 7.58 -15.08
C ALA A 85 24.93 8.72 -14.18
N ALA A 86 24.50 8.76 -12.93
CA ALA A 86 24.99 9.72 -11.95
C ALA A 86 26.47 9.47 -11.59
N ALA A 87 26.91 8.22 -11.50
CA ALA A 87 28.29 7.84 -11.25
C ALA A 87 29.21 8.34 -12.37
N GLU A 88 28.83 8.09 -13.63
CA GLU A 88 29.56 8.61 -14.79
C GLU A 88 29.62 10.14 -14.77
N LYS A 89 28.53 10.79 -14.35
CA LYS A 89 28.51 12.26 -14.22
C LYS A 89 29.43 12.77 -13.12
N ALA A 90 29.56 12.05 -11.99
CA ALA A 90 30.44 12.42 -10.89
C ALA A 90 31.92 12.36 -11.31
N LYS A 91 32.28 11.34 -12.09
CA LYS A 91 33.63 11.12 -12.62
C LYS A 91 34.11 12.23 -13.57
N GLU A 92 33.19 12.93 -14.25
CA GLU A 92 33.52 14.10 -15.08
C GLU A 92 34.12 15.28 -14.29
N SER A 93 33.99 15.29 -12.96
CA SER A 93 34.56 16.36 -12.14
C SER A 93 36.09 16.37 -12.13
N GLU A 94 36.76 15.26 -12.49
CA GLU A 94 38.22 15.09 -12.46
C GLU A 94 38.88 15.41 -11.09
N HIS A 95 38.08 15.43 -10.02
CA HIS A 95 38.55 15.57 -8.62
C HIS A 95 38.53 14.19 -7.94
N ASP A 96 39.41 13.97 -6.97
CA ASP A 96 39.45 12.73 -6.18
C ASP A 96 38.08 12.41 -5.54
N ASP A 97 37.41 13.43 -4.97
CA ASP A 97 36.05 13.32 -4.42
C ASP A 97 35.02 12.82 -5.46
N GLY A 98 35.24 13.09 -6.75
CA GLY A 98 34.39 12.63 -7.84
C GLY A 98 34.55 11.15 -8.16
N PHE A 99 35.75 10.60 -7.95
CA PHE A 99 35.99 9.17 -8.08
C PHE A 99 35.41 8.39 -6.89
N GLU A 100 35.56 8.90 -5.67
CA GLU A 100 34.88 8.30 -4.50
C GLU A 100 33.36 8.29 -4.68
N LEU A 101 32.77 9.41 -5.10
CA LEU A 101 31.34 9.50 -5.36
C LEU A 101 30.88 8.58 -6.52
N HIS A 102 31.71 8.42 -7.56
CA HIS A 102 31.43 7.46 -8.62
C HIS A 102 31.30 6.05 -8.05
N ASP A 103 32.23 5.63 -7.21
CA ASP A 103 32.23 4.28 -6.62
C ASP A 103 31.01 4.08 -5.70
N ASP A 104 30.69 5.06 -4.86
CA ASP A 104 29.48 5.04 -4.01
C ASP A 104 28.19 4.87 -4.84
N LEU A 105 28.10 5.53 -6.00
CA LEU A 105 26.93 5.47 -6.87
C LEU A 105 26.86 4.16 -7.67
N GLN A 106 28.00 3.58 -8.07
CA GLN A 106 28.05 2.24 -8.64
C GLN A 106 27.62 1.17 -7.62
N ASP A 107 28.10 1.28 -6.39
CA ASP A 107 27.69 0.40 -5.29
C ASP A 107 26.19 0.53 -5.00
N ALA A 108 25.64 1.75 -5.04
CA ALA A 108 24.20 1.97 -4.92
C ALA A 108 23.40 1.30 -6.05
N ALA A 109 23.84 1.43 -7.31
CA ALA A 109 23.19 0.77 -8.44
C ALA A 109 23.20 -0.76 -8.28
N ALA A 110 24.33 -1.34 -7.88
CA ALA A 110 24.46 -2.77 -7.60
C ALA A 110 23.54 -3.21 -6.46
N ALA A 111 23.47 -2.43 -5.37
CA ALA A 111 22.58 -2.72 -4.24
C ALA A 111 21.10 -2.68 -4.64
N VAL A 112 20.69 -1.77 -5.52
CA VAL A 112 19.31 -1.71 -6.03
C VAL A 112 18.95 -2.94 -6.86
N ARG A 113 19.86 -3.39 -7.75
CA ARG A 113 19.62 -4.64 -8.51
C ARG A 113 19.58 -5.86 -7.61
N ALA A 114 20.50 -5.96 -6.64
CA ALA A 114 20.48 -7.03 -5.65
C ALA A 114 19.17 -7.06 -4.85
N LEU A 115 18.60 -5.89 -4.51
CA LEU A 115 17.29 -5.82 -3.89
C LEU A 115 16.18 -6.36 -4.80
N GLY A 116 16.23 -6.07 -6.10
CA GLY A 116 15.31 -6.65 -7.09
C GLY A 116 15.44 -8.18 -7.15
N GLU A 117 16.67 -8.69 -7.17
CA GLU A 117 16.97 -10.12 -7.10
C GLU A 117 16.49 -10.76 -5.79
N ASP A 118 16.56 -10.09 -4.65
CA ASP A 118 16.04 -10.64 -3.40
C ASP A 118 14.49 -10.69 -3.39
N LEU A 119 13.85 -9.75 -4.08
CA LEU A 119 12.40 -9.57 -4.08
C LEU A 119 11.67 -10.21 -5.26
N HIS A 120 12.37 -10.80 -6.26
CA HIS A 120 11.74 -11.36 -7.47
C HIS A 120 10.58 -12.34 -7.19
N VAL A 121 10.67 -13.11 -6.10
CA VAL A 121 9.63 -14.08 -5.71
C VAL A 121 8.35 -13.47 -5.16
N VAL A 122 8.33 -12.16 -4.87
CA VAL A 122 7.18 -11.50 -4.23
C VAL A 122 5.95 -11.56 -5.13
N VAL A 123 6.10 -11.34 -6.44
CA VAL A 123 4.99 -11.36 -7.39
C VAL A 123 4.34 -12.75 -7.41
N ASP A 124 5.13 -13.81 -7.57
CA ASP A 124 4.66 -15.20 -7.57
C ASP A 124 3.99 -15.57 -6.24
N ARG A 125 4.56 -15.12 -5.11
CA ARG A 125 3.98 -15.37 -3.79
C ARG A 125 2.65 -14.67 -3.60
N MET A 126 2.49 -13.44 -4.10
CA MET A 126 1.23 -12.71 -4.04
C MET A 126 0.17 -13.38 -4.92
N GLN A 127 0.52 -13.83 -6.12
CA GLN A 127 -0.39 -14.60 -6.99
C GLN A 127 -0.80 -15.93 -6.32
N ALA A 128 0.14 -16.62 -5.66
CA ALA A 128 -0.19 -17.83 -4.90
C ALA A 128 -1.23 -17.56 -3.79
N LEU A 129 -1.19 -16.39 -3.13
CA LEU A 129 -2.22 -15.99 -2.16
C LEU A 129 -3.58 -15.74 -2.80
N ALA A 130 -3.65 -15.27 -4.06
CA ALA A 130 -4.90 -15.11 -4.79
C ALA A 130 -5.57 -16.46 -5.09
N HIS A 131 -4.76 -17.49 -5.32
CA HIS A 131 -5.22 -18.84 -5.67
C HIS A 131 -5.48 -19.76 -4.48
N LEU A 132 -5.19 -19.32 -3.24
CA LEU A 132 -5.63 -20.07 -2.07
C LEU A 132 -7.16 -20.21 -2.13
N PRO A 133 -7.69 -21.44 -2.16
CA PRO A 133 -9.13 -21.64 -2.16
C PRO A 133 -9.68 -20.87 -0.96
N ARG A 134 -10.55 -19.87 -1.20
CA ARG A 134 -11.43 -19.39 -0.15
C ARG A 134 -12.12 -20.63 0.37
N GLN A 135 -11.70 -21.13 1.53
CA GLN A 135 -12.38 -22.22 2.20
C GLN A 135 -13.78 -21.71 2.48
N ASN A 136 -14.70 -22.00 1.56
CA ASN A 136 -16.11 -21.85 1.77
C ASN A 136 -16.45 -22.96 2.76
N TRP A 137 -16.22 -22.69 4.03
CA TRP A 137 -16.58 -23.60 5.11
C TRP A 137 -18.01 -24.14 4.92
N GLN A 138 -18.90 -23.37 4.29
CA GLN A 138 -20.23 -23.78 3.85
C GLN A 138 -20.25 -24.89 2.79
N ALA A 139 -19.42 -24.86 1.75
CA ALA A 139 -19.37 -25.96 0.78
C ALA A 139 -18.54 -27.14 1.30
N ALA A 140 -17.51 -26.91 2.11
CA ALA A 140 -16.83 -27.98 2.84
C ALA A 140 -17.80 -28.71 3.79
N VAL A 141 -18.70 -27.97 4.46
CA VAL A 141 -19.75 -28.52 5.31
C VAL A 141 -20.85 -29.20 4.49
N ALA A 142 -21.29 -28.61 3.37
CA ALA A 142 -22.29 -29.22 2.49
C ALA A 142 -21.79 -30.52 1.86
N ASP A 143 -20.52 -30.57 1.46
CA ASP A 143 -19.88 -31.76 0.92
C ASP A 143 -19.65 -32.81 2.02
N HIS A 144 -19.27 -32.38 3.23
CA HIS A 144 -19.20 -33.27 4.40
C HIS A 144 -20.55 -33.90 4.76
N TYR A 145 -21.64 -33.13 4.77
CA TYR A 145 -22.99 -33.68 5.01
C TYR A 145 -23.55 -34.47 3.83
N SER A 146 -23.09 -34.21 2.60
CA SER A 146 -23.46 -34.99 1.40
C SER A 146 -22.70 -36.32 1.32
N THR A 147 -21.48 -36.39 1.84
CA THR A 147 -20.64 -37.59 1.86
C THR A 147 -20.64 -38.32 3.20
N ALA A 148 -21.29 -37.76 4.23
CA ALA A 148 -21.45 -38.41 5.51
C ALA A 148 -22.25 -39.72 5.32
N PRO A 149 -21.73 -40.87 5.78
CA PRO A 149 -22.50 -42.10 5.77
C PRO A 149 -23.73 -41.90 6.65
N SER A 150 -24.92 -42.13 6.10
CA SER A 150 -26.16 -42.14 6.88
C SER A 150 -25.99 -43.13 8.03
N THR A 151 -25.85 -42.61 9.25
CA THR A 151 -25.80 -43.44 10.44
C THR A 151 -27.09 -44.26 10.53
N PRO A 152 -27.02 -45.55 10.86
CA PRO A 152 -28.21 -46.34 11.09
C PRO A 152 -29.04 -45.69 12.20
N HIS A 153 -30.34 -45.63 11.97
CA HIS A 153 -31.36 -45.24 12.94
C HIS A 153 -31.06 -45.86 14.32
N PRO A 154 -31.06 -45.09 15.42
CA PRO A 154 -30.86 -45.67 16.74
C PRO A 154 -31.94 -46.73 16.99
N PRO A 155 -31.59 -47.92 17.52
CA PRO A 155 -32.58 -48.95 17.79
C PRO A 155 -33.59 -48.40 18.80
N ALA A 156 -34.88 -48.65 18.51
CA ALA A 156 -35.98 -48.29 19.38
C ALA A 156 -35.71 -48.80 20.81
N VAL A 157 -35.74 -47.88 21.77
CA VAL A 157 -35.62 -48.19 23.20
C VAL A 157 -36.80 -49.09 23.57
N PRO A 158 -36.56 -50.30 24.13
CA PRO A 158 -37.66 -51.16 24.55
C PRO A 158 -38.43 -50.52 25.70
N PRO A 159 -39.76 -50.68 25.77
CA PRO A 159 -40.57 -50.07 26.81
C PRO A 159 -40.19 -50.61 28.20
N PRO A 160 -40.26 -49.77 29.25
CA PRO A 160 -39.91 -50.19 30.61
C PRO A 160 -40.86 -51.28 31.12
N PRO A 161 -40.37 -52.20 31.98
CA PRO A 161 -41.20 -53.25 32.56
C PRO A 161 -42.30 -52.66 33.47
N PRO A 162 -43.47 -53.32 33.57
CA PRO A 162 -44.57 -52.84 34.39
C PRO A 162 -44.21 -52.85 35.88
N ALA A 163 -44.54 -51.76 36.56
CA ALA A 163 -44.31 -51.61 38.00
C ALA A 163 -45.13 -52.62 38.82
N PRO A 164 -44.59 -53.17 39.93
CA PRO A 164 -45.35 -54.03 40.82
C PRO A 164 -46.48 -53.25 41.50
N ALA A 165 -47.68 -53.85 41.47
CA ALA A 165 -48.89 -53.30 42.07
C ALA A 165 -48.70 -53.06 43.58
N ARG A 166 -48.78 -51.80 44.00
CA ARG A 166 -48.98 -51.42 45.40
C ARG A 166 -50.47 -51.52 45.76
N GLY A 167 -50.90 -52.66 46.29
CA GLY A 167 -52.11 -52.77 47.13
C GLY A 167 -51.63 -53.09 48.55
N ARG A 168 -51.56 -52.17 49.51
CA ARG A 168 -52.61 -51.39 50.19
C ARG A 168 -53.57 -52.28 51.01
N THR A 169 -53.14 -52.54 52.24
CA THR A 169 -53.91 -52.57 53.50
C THR A 169 -55.40 -52.93 53.44
N ARG A 170 -55.77 -53.97 54.18
CA ARG A 170 -56.87 -53.88 55.16
C ARG A 170 -56.62 -54.85 56.31
#